data_AF-A0A975R4V1-F1
#
_entry.id   AF-A0A975R4V1-F1
#
_cell.length_a   1.000
_cell.length_b   1.000
_cell.length_c   1.000
_cell.angle_alpha   90.00
_cell.angle_beta   90.00
_cell.angle_gamma   90.00
#
_symmetry.space_group_name_H-M   'P 1'
#
loop_
_entity.id
_entity.type
_entity.pdbx_description
1 polymer ?
#
loop_
_entity_poly.entity_id
_entity_poly.type
_entity_poly.pdbx_seq_one_letter_code
_entity_poly.pdbx_strand_id
1 'polypeptide(L)'
;MSALSYVPLELLLLAVVAGCAAAYAVARPAWLRGDPYSAVARASRVLLLGAIAAVLVVTLTGGEPGGAANGVNLMPGDGIRRALLNSNRDLGLLNLAGNVVMFVPVALLLPVATGLRWRHCVSLCVLGSLAIETAQLSLGRAFDIDDVLLNGVGALLGAALGVVVAGGFRRARRRDAHRQRS
;
A
#
# COMPACT_ATOMS: atom_id res chain seq x y z
N MET A 1 7.89 -17.76 15.38
CA MET A 1 8.04 -16.38 15.90
C MET A 1 7.60 -15.44 14.79
N SER A 2 6.61 -14.58 15.03
CA SER A 2 5.88 -13.84 13.98
C SER A 2 6.69 -12.65 13.44
N ALA A 3 6.64 -12.37 12.14
CA ALA A 3 7.26 -11.20 11.53
C ALA A 3 6.73 -9.85 12.11
N LEU A 4 5.53 -9.87 12.71
CA LEU A 4 4.94 -8.76 13.48
C LEU A 4 5.62 -8.48 14.83
N SER A 5 6.54 -9.34 15.28
CA SER A 5 7.25 -9.16 16.56
C SER A 5 8.41 -8.15 16.47
N TYR A 6 8.85 -7.79 15.27
CA TYR A 6 10.04 -6.95 15.04
C TYR A 6 9.73 -5.49 14.68
N VAL A 7 8.52 -5.18 14.21
CA VAL A 7 8.07 -3.79 14.06
C VAL A 7 7.20 -3.47 15.27
N PRO A 8 7.73 -2.76 16.29
CA PRO A 8 6.91 -2.40 17.43
C PRO A 8 5.72 -1.59 16.93
N LEU A 9 4.52 -2.05 17.27
CA LEU A 9 3.25 -1.42 16.87
C LEU A 9 3.26 0.10 17.14
N GLU A 10 3.97 0.50 18.18
CA GLU A 10 4.22 1.88 18.57
C GLU A 10 4.95 2.69 17.48
N LEU A 11 5.96 2.13 16.81
CA LEU A 11 6.66 2.81 15.71
C LEU A 11 5.79 2.91 14.47
N LEU A 12 4.99 1.88 14.19
CA LEU A 12 4.02 1.93 13.08
C LEU A 12 2.96 3.00 13.34
N LEU A 13 2.42 3.04 14.57
CA LEU A 13 1.47 4.05 15.00
C LEU A 13 2.08 5.45 14.92
N LEU A 14 3.31 5.63 15.40
CA LEU A 14 4.03 6.90 15.32
C LEU A 14 4.23 7.33 13.86
N ALA A 15 4.61 6.41 12.97
CA ALA A 15 4.78 6.69 11.55
C ALA A 15 3.46 7.11 10.88
N VAL A 16 2.35 6.46 11.22
CA VAL A 16 1.01 6.84 10.75
C VAL A 16 0.64 8.24 11.25
N VAL A 17 0.82 8.51 12.54
CA VAL A 17 0.51 9.83 13.14
C VAL A 17 1.38 10.92 12.51
N ALA A 18 2.68 10.69 12.36
CA ALA A 18 3.60 11.62 11.72
C ALA A 18 3.22 11.87 10.25
N GLY A 19 2.86 10.82 9.50
CA GLY A 19 2.38 10.93 8.13
C GLY A 19 1.09 11.75 8.01
N CYS A 20 0.13 11.54 8.91
CA CYS A 20 -1.09 12.34 8.99
C CYS A 20 -0.81 13.81 9.33
N ALA A 21 0.06 14.07 10.29
CA ALA A 21 0.46 15.42 10.67
C ALA A 21 1.15 16.15 9.52
N ALA A 22 2.06 15.47 8.80
CA ALA A 22 2.72 16.02 7.61
C ALA A 22 1.72 16.29 6.48
N ALA A 23 0.79 15.35 6.23
CA ALA A 23 -0.25 15.53 5.23
C ALA A 23 -1.14 16.75 5.54
N TYR A 24 -1.54 16.91 6.82
CA TYR A 24 -2.26 18.09 7.28
C TYR A 24 -1.45 19.38 7.09
N ALA A 25 -0.19 19.39 7.50
CA ALA A 25 0.68 20.57 7.41
C ALA A 25 0.84 21.06 5.95
N VAL A 26 1.02 20.14 4.99
CA VAL A 26 1.17 20.49 3.56
C VAL A 26 -0.17 20.87 2.91
N ALA A 27 -1.28 20.29 3.36
CA ALA A 27 -2.62 20.58 2.87
C ALA A 27 -3.19 21.91 3.42
N ARG A 28 -2.87 22.26 4.66
CA ARG A 28 -3.42 23.41 5.40
C ARG A 28 -3.34 24.73 4.63
N PRO A 29 -2.22 25.15 4.01
CA PRO A 29 -2.17 26.42 3.29
C PRO A 29 -3.10 26.48 2.07
N ALA A 30 -3.31 25.35 1.38
CA ALA A 30 -4.24 25.31 0.25
C ALA A 30 -5.70 25.36 0.74
N TRP A 31 -6.00 24.66 1.83
CA TRP A 31 -7.31 24.68 2.47
C TRP A 31 -7.70 26.10 2.92
N LEU A 32 -6.79 26.79 3.61
CA LEU A 32 -7.02 28.15 4.12
C LEU A 32 -7.20 29.19 3.00
N ARG A 33 -6.72 28.91 1.78
CA ARG A 33 -6.95 29.75 0.59
C ARG A 33 -8.25 29.41 -0.16
N GLY A 34 -9.08 28.52 0.38
CA GLY A 34 -10.31 28.08 -0.28
C GLY A 34 -10.08 27.14 -1.46
N ASP A 35 -8.92 26.49 -1.56
CA ASP A 35 -8.60 25.49 -2.59
C ASP A 35 -8.52 24.07 -1.99
N PRO A 36 -9.66 23.45 -1.67
CA PRO A 36 -9.70 22.10 -1.08
C PRO A 36 -9.15 21.04 -2.04
N TYR A 37 -9.20 21.27 -3.34
CA TYR A 37 -8.73 20.33 -4.36
C TYR A 37 -7.22 20.19 -4.35
N SER A 38 -6.49 21.32 -4.28
CA SER A 38 -5.05 21.28 -4.11
C SER A 38 -4.64 20.78 -2.72
N ALA A 39 -5.44 21.04 -1.69
CA ALA A 39 -5.20 20.49 -0.35
C ALA A 39 -5.24 18.95 -0.35
N VAL A 40 -6.28 18.36 -0.95
CA VAL A 40 -6.43 16.90 -1.09
C VAL A 40 -5.28 16.30 -1.90
N ALA A 41 -4.92 16.91 -3.04
CA ALA A 41 -3.82 16.40 -3.87
C ALA A 41 -2.47 16.42 -3.15
N ARG A 42 -2.23 17.44 -2.32
CA ARG A 42 -1.01 17.55 -1.49
C ARG A 42 -1.00 16.49 -0.39
N ALA A 43 -2.08 16.39 0.38
CA ALA A 43 -2.22 15.37 1.42
C ALA A 43 -2.03 13.95 0.86
N SER A 44 -2.70 13.64 -0.26
CA SER A 44 -2.62 12.30 -0.85
C SER A 44 -1.21 11.92 -1.31
N ARG A 45 -0.39 12.88 -1.76
CA ARG A 45 1.01 12.60 -2.14
C ARG A 45 1.88 12.30 -0.93
N VAL A 46 1.72 13.07 0.15
CA VAL A 46 2.44 12.81 1.41
C VAL A 46 2.06 11.44 1.97
N LEU A 47 0.77 11.14 2.02
CA LEU A 47 0.27 9.84 2.48
C LEU A 47 0.71 8.70 1.56
N LEU A 48 0.77 8.91 0.25
CA LEU A 48 1.23 7.90 -0.70
C LEU A 48 2.70 7.56 -0.46
N LEU A 49 3.55 8.57 -0.30
CA LEU A 49 4.98 8.37 0.01
C LEU A 49 5.15 7.65 1.35
N GLY A 50 4.38 8.06 2.37
CA GLY A 50 4.37 7.38 3.66
C GLY A 50 3.92 5.91 3.56
N ALA A 51 2.88 5.63 2.78
CA ALA A 51 2.40 4.26 2.55
C ALA A 51 3.45 3.41 1.82
N ILE A 52 4.09 3.93 0.77
CA ILE A 52 5.17 3.24 0.06
C ILE A 52 6.34 2.96 1.02
N ALA A 53 6.76 3.94 1.82
CA ALA A 53 7.81 3.76 2.80
C ALA A 53 7.45 2.70 3.85
N ALA A 54 6.20 2.69 4.33
CA ALA A 54 5.72 1.69 5.27
C ALA A 54 5.75 0.28 4.66
N VAL A 55 5.31 0.10 3.41
CA VAL A 55 5.42 -1.17 2.68
C VAL A 55 6.88 -1.61 2.62
N LEU A 56 7.79 -0.76 2.15
CA LEU A 56 9.21 -1.08 2.01
C LEU A 56 9.85 -1.46 3.35
N VAL A 57 9.55 -0.72 4.42
CA VAL A 57 10.06 -1.02 5.76
C VAL A 57 9.54 -2.38 6.21
N VAL A 58 8.22 -2.60 6.18
CA VAL A 58 7.61 -3.85 6.65
C VAL A 58 8.13 -5.06 5.86
N THR A 59 8.25 -4.96 4.53
CA THR A 59 8.68 -6.10 3.70
C THR A 59 10.18 -6.37 3.78
N LEU A 60 11.01 -5.33 3.81
CA LEU A 60 12.47 -5.51 3.77
C LEU A 60 13.06 -5.79 5.16
N THR A 61 12.38 -5.37 6.23
CA THR A 61 12.83 -5.61 7.61
C THR A 61 12.08 -6.75 8.30
N GLY A 62 10.87 -7.09 7.85
CA GLY A 62 10.05 -8.14 8.47
C GLY A 62 10.46 -9.53 8.03
N GLY A 63 10.67 -10.46 8.98
CA GLY A 63 10.97 -11.89 8.77
C GLY A 63 12.44 -12.26 9.02
N GLU A 64 12.72 -13.48 9.47
CA GLU A 64 14.07 -13.88 9.86
C GLU A 64 14.95 -14.23 8.64
N PRO A 65 16.17 -13.66 8.54
CA PRO A 65 17.17 -14.10 7.56
C PRO A 65 17.43 -15.61 7.73
N GLY A 66 17.26 -16.39 6.66
CA GLY A 66 17.50 -17.84 6.68
C GLY A 66 16.36 -18.73 7.19
N GLY A 67 15.17 -18.18 7.51
CA GLY A 67 14.02 -18.93 8.07
C GLY A 67 13.26 -19.85 7.10
N ALA A 68 13.48 -19.71 5.79
CA ALA A 68 13.06 -20.68 4.78
C ALA A 68 14.19 -20.73 3.76
N ALA A 69 14.77 -21.91 3.54
CA ALA A 69 15.86 -22.17 2.62
C ALA A 69 15.82 -21.27 1.39
N ASN A 70 16.91 -20.56 1.08
CA ASN A 70 17.15 -19.73 -0.11
C ASN A 70 16.42 -20.26 -1.36
N GLY A 71 15.16 -19.87 -1.52
CA GLY A 71 14.21 -20.62 -2.32
C GLY A 71 13.34 -19.68 -3.11
N VAL A 72 13.08 -20.06 -4.36
CA VAL A 72 12.18 -19.35 -5.25
C VAL A 72 10.93 -20.21 -5.40
N ASN A 73 9.82 -19.79 -4.80
CA ASN A 73 8.53 -20.40 -5.06
C ASN A 73 7.85 -19.69 -6.24
N LEU A 74 7.76 -20.37 -7.37
CA LEU A 74 7.05 -19.90 -8.57
C LEU A 74 5.72 -20.62 -8.79
N MET A 75 5.32 -21.53 -7.90
CA MET A 75 4.08 -22.28 -8.04
C MET A 75 2.93 -21.51 -7.37
N PRO A 76 1.98 -20.98 -8.15
CA PRO A 76 0.84 -20.27 -7.59
C PRO A 76 -0.01 -21.19 -6.70
N GLY A 77 -0.39 -20.69 -5.54
CA GLY A 77 -1.19 -21.37 -4.55
C GLY A 77 -0.41 -22.19 -3.54
N ASP A 78 0.90 -22.41 -3.71
CA ASP A 78 1.69 -23.17 -2.73
C ASP A 78 1.90 -22.37 -1.43
N GLY A 79 2.32 -21.10 -1.52
CA GLY A 79 2.43 -20.18 -0.39
C GLY A 79 1.10 -20.01 0.34
N ILE A 80 0.01 -19.83 -0.41
CA ILE A 80 -1.35 -19.75 0.15
C ILE A 80 -1.71 -21.02 0.90
N ARG A 81 -1.49 -22.19 0.28
CA ARG A 81 -1.76 -23.49 0.90
C ARG A 81 -0.93 -23.70 2.16
N ARG A 82 0.37 -23.36 2.15
CA ARG A 82 1.25 -23.45 3.32
C ARG A 82 0.75 -22.57 4.48
N ALA A 83 0.27 -21.37 4.17
CA ALA A 83 -0.32 -20.48 5.17
C ALA A 83 -1.64 -21.05 5.75
N LEU A 84 -2.52 -21.59 4.91
CA LEU A 84 -3.79 -22.19 5.36
C LEU A 84 -3.62 -23.48 6.17
N LEU A 85 -2.58 -24.26 5.86
CA LEU A 85 -2.24 -25.50 6.56
C LEU A 85 -1.30 -25.29 7.74
N ASN A 86 -0.95 -24.04 8.07
CA ASN A 86 -0.09 -23.75 9.20
C ASN A 86 -0.70 -24.30 10.50
N SER A 87 0.12 -24.94 11.34
CA SER A 87 -0.30 -25.46 12.64
C SER A 87 -0.94 -24.38 13.52
N ASN A 88 -0.54 -23.12 13.35
CA ASN A 88 -1.23 -21.96 13.88
C ASN A 88 -2.01 -21.26 12.74
N ARG A 89 -3.29 -21.60 12.63
CA ARG A 89 -4.18 -21.07 11.59
C ARG A 89 -4.33 -19.56 11.64
N ASP A 90 -4.39 -18.98 12.84
CA ASP A 90 -4.56 -17.53 13.01
C ASP A 90 -3.35 -16.77 12.44
N LEU A 91 -2.13 -17.25 12.71
CA LEU A 91 -0.91 -16.69 12.13
C LEU A 91 -0.89 -16.83 10.60
N GLY A 92 -1.30 -17.98 10.08
CA GLY A 92 -1.39 -18.20 8.64
C GLY A 92 -2.36 -17.23 7.94
N LEU A 93 -3.56 -17.06 8.50
CA LEU A 93 -4.57 -16.14 7.99
C LEU A 93 -4.12 -14.67 8.11
N LEU A 94 -3.47 -14.30 9.22
CA LEU A 94 -2.91 -12.96 9.40
C LEU A 94 -1.83 -12.65 8.37
N ASN A 95 -0.98 -13.61 7.99
CA ASN A 95 0.02 -13.41 6.94
C ASN A 95 -0.63 -13.17 5.57
N LEU A 96 -1.62 -13.99 5.20
CA LEU A 96 -2.36 -13.82 3.94
C LEU A 96 -3.09 -12.48 3.88
N ALA A 97 -3.80 -12.13 4.96
CA ALA A 97 -4.49 -10.86 5.08
C ALA A 97 -3.51 -9.69 5.09
N GLY A 98 -2.35 -9.84 5.74
CA GLY A 98 -1.28 -8.85 5.79
C GLY A 98 -0.78 -8.47 4.40
N ASN A 99 -0.48 -9.47 3.56
CA ASN A 99 -0.05 -9.22 2.18
C ASN A 99 -1.14 -8.49 1.38
N VAL A 100 -2.40 -8.96 1.43
CA VAL A 100 -3.50 -8.25 0.75
C VAL A 100 -3.64 -6.81 1.25
N VAL A 101 -3.67 -6.58 2.56
CA VAL A 101 -3.90 -5.25 3.15
C VAL A 101 -2.76 -4.29 2.87
N MET A 102 -1.52 -4.78 2.79
CA MET A 102 -0.31 -3.97 2.65
C MET A 102 -0.34 -3.02 1.45
N PHE A 103 -0.86 -3.46 0.30
CA PHE A 103 -0.91 -2.65 -0.93
C PHE A 103 -2.20 -1.83 -1.11
N VAL A 104 -3.23 -2.06 -0.28
CA VAL A 104 -4.51 -1.33 -0.38
C VAL A 104 -4.31 0.20 -0.26
N PRO A 105 -3.59 0.74 0.75
CA PRO A 105 -3.42 2.18 0.91
C PRO A 105 -2.65 2.81 -0.25
N VAL A 106 -1.60 2.15 -0.75
CA VAL A 106 -0.80 2.64 -1.89
C VAL A 106 -1.68 2.74 -3.13
N ALA A 107 -2.41 1.68 -3.47
CA ALA A 107 -3.26 1.65 -4.66
C ALA A 107 -4.46 2.60 -4.58
N LEU A 108 -4.99 2.84 -3.38
CA LEU A 108 -6.06 3.82 -3.12
C LEU A 108 -5.58 5.26 -3.37
N LEU A 109 -4.39 5.59 -2.88
CA LEU A 109 -3.86 6.94 -2.93
C LEU A 109 -3.32 7.32 -4.33
N LEU A 110 -2.82 6.36 -5.11
CA LEU A 110 -2.32 6.60 -6.47
C LEU A 110 -3.28 7.42 -7.36
N PRO A 111 -4.53 7.00 -7.64
CA PRO A 111 -5.42 7.75 -8.53
C PRO A 111 -5.83 9.12 -7.98
N VAL A 112 -5.78 9.31 -6.66
CA VAL A 112 -6.05 10.60 -6.00
C VAL A 112 -4.86 11.55 -6.16
N ALA A 113 -3.64 11.03 -5.97
CA ALA A 113 -2.40 11.81 -6.00
C ALA A 113 -1.92 12.15 -7.42
N THR A 114 -2.15 11.26 -8.39
CA THR A 114 -1.59 11.33 -9.74
C THR A 114 -2.63 11.36 -10.85
N GLY A 115 -3.88 11.02 -10.57
CA GLY A 115 -4.93 10.92 -11.59
C GLY A 115 -4.84 9.67 -12.47
N LEU A 116 -3.99 8.69 -12.11
CA LEU A 116 -3.86 7.43 -12.82
C LEU A 116 -5.18 6.64 -12.86
N ARG A 117 -5.33 5.83 -13.92
CA ARG A 117 -6.42 4.86 -14.07
C ARG A 117 -6.11 3.61 -13.25
N TRP A 118 -7.16 2.91 -12.80
CA TRP A 118 -7.03 1.73 -11.94
C TRP A 118 -6.03 0.69 -12.48
N ARG A 119 -6.03 0.43 -13.80
CA ARG A 119 -5.11 -0.52 -14.44
C ARG A 119 -3.65 -0.17 -14.18
N HIS A 120 -3.27 1.09 -14.35
CA HIS A 120 -1.90 1.56 -14.10
C HIS A 120 -1.56 1.49 -12.62
N CYS A 121 -2.51 1.79 -11.72
CA CYS A 121 -2.28 1.66 -10.29
C CYS A 121 -1.99 0.20 -9.90
N VAL A 122 -2.79 -0.73 -10.41
CA VAL A 122 -2.59 -2.18 -10.18
C VAL A 122 -1.27 -2.64 -10.77
N SER A 123 -0.95 -2.27 -12.01
CA SER A 123 0.33 -2.63 -12.65
C SER A 123 1.53 -2.12 -11.86
N LEU A 124 1.52 -0.88 -11.39
CA LEU A 124 2.60 -0.32 -10.56
C LEU A 124 2.77 -1.08 -9.24
N CYS A 125 1.67 -1.47 -8.60
CA CYS A 125 1.72 -2.22 -7.35
C CYS A 125 2.24 -3.65 -7.56
N VAL A 126 1.79 -4.34 -8.62
CA VAL A 126 2.27 -5.69 -8.95
C VAL A 126 3.77 -5.67 -9.31
N LEU A 127 4.20 -4.71 -10.15
CA LEU A 127 5.62 -4.56 -10.49
C LEU A 127 6.46 -4.17 -9.28
N GLY A 128 5.94 -3.30 -8.41
CA GLY A 128 6.59 -2.94 -7.15
C GLY A 128 6.73 -4.13 -6.21
N SER A 129 5.67 -4.92 -6.05
CA SER A 129 5.71 -6.15 -5.24
C SER A 129 6.70 -7.16 -5.80
N LEU A 130 6.72 -7.37 -7.11
CA LEU A 130 7.69 -8.26 -7.76
C LEU A 130 9.12 -7.78 -7.53
N ALA A 131 9.36 -6.46 -7.62
CA ALA A 131 10.67 -5.88 -7.36
C ALA A 131 11.10 -6.06 -5.88
N ILE A 132 10.16 -5.95 -4.93
CA ILE A 132 10.43 -6.19 -3.50
C ILE A 132 10.82 -7.65 -3.28
N GLU A 133 10.03 -8.61 -3.77
CA GLU A 133 10.33 -10.05 -3.68
C GLU A 133 11.69 -10.39 -4.30
N THR A 134 12.01 -9.74 -5.42
CA THR A 134 13.30 -9.92 -6.10
C THR A 134 14.46 -9.35 -5.26
N ALA A 135 14.26 -8.17 -4.66
CA ALA A 135 15.28 -7.54 -3.80
C ALA A 135 15.52 -8.34 -2.52
N GLN A 136 14.49 -9.00 -1.98
CA GLN A 136 14.58 -9.86 -0.80
C GLN A 136 15.49 -11.07 -1.03
N LEU A 137 15.60 -11.60 -2.26
CA LEU A 137 16.59 -12.64 -2.60
C LEU A 137 18.02 -12.19 -2.30
N SER A 138 18.35 -10.93 -2.61
CA SER A 138 19.67 -10.36 -2.30
C SER A 138 19.91 -10.16 -0.80
N LEU A 139 18.85 -10.21 0.01
CA LEU A 139 18.90 -10.12 1.47
C LEU A 139 18.91 -11.51 2.15
N GLY A 140 19.06 -12.60 1.38
CA GLY A 140 19.06 -13.97 1.92
C GLY A 140 17.67 -14.45 2.34
N ARG A 141 16.63 -13.93 1.69
CA ARG A 141 15.24 -14.32 1.92
C ARG A 141 14.68 -15.09 0.72
N ALA A 142 13.53 -15.73 0.89
CA ALA A 142 12.83 -16.44 -0.18
C ALA A 142 11.99 -15.48 -1.03
N PHE A 143 11.80 -15.86 -2.29
CA PHE A 143 10.83 -15.25 -3.21
C PHE A 143 9.56 -16.11 -3.20
N ASP A 144 8.38 -15.51 -3.03
CA ASP A 144 7.10 -16.20 -3.16
C ASP A 144 6.16 -15.50 -4.15
N ILE A 145 5.80 -16.20 -5.24
CA ILE A 145 4.86 -15.67 -6.23
C ILE A 145 3.49 -15.35 -5.63
N ASP A 146 3.08 -16.08 -4.58
CA ASP A 146 1.79 -15.85 -3.93
C ASP A 146 1.73 -14.50 -3.21
N ASP A 147 2.86 -14.00 -2.72
CA ASP A 147 2.93 -12.69 -2.08
C ASP A 147 2.68 -11.58 -3.11
N VAL A 148 3.23 -11.72 -4.33
CA VAL A 148 2.92 -10.82 -5.46
C VAL A 148 1.44 -10.88 -5.85
N LEU A 149 0.85 -12.08 -5.86
CA LEU A 149 -0.57 -12.26 -6.20
C LEU A 149 -1.49 -11.64 -5.15
N LEU A 150 -1.23 -11.87 -3.86
CA LEU A 150 -2.00 -11.30 -2.75
C LEU A 150 -1.88 -9.78 -2.72
N ASN A 151 -0.67 -9.24 -2.89
CA ASN A 151 -0.44 -7.80 -3.04
C ASN A 151 -1.20 -7.24 -4.26
N GLY A 152 -1.28 -7.99 -5.36
CA GLY A 152 -2.09 -7.67 -6.53
C GLY A 152 -3.59 -7.59 -6.25
N VAL A 153 -4.14 -8.51 -5.44
CA VAL A 153 -5.54 -8.46 -4.97
C VAL A 153 -5.76 -7.20 -4.13
N GLY A 154 -4.86 -6.91 -3.19
CA GLY A 154 -4.86 -5.67 -2.41
C GLY A 154 -4.85 -4.43 -3.26
N ALA A 155 -3.99 -4.40 -4.28
CA ALA A 155 -3.90 -3.31 -5.23
C ALA A 155 -5.18 -3.12 -6.04
N LEU A 156 -5.87 -4.20 -6.40
CA LEU A 156 -7.12 -4.14 -7.14
C LEU A 156 -8.24 -3.53 -6.29
N LEU A 157 -8.36 -3.95 -5.03
CA LEU A 157 -9.31 -3.39 -4.06
C LEU A 157 -9.02 -1.90 -3.80
N GLY A 158 -7.76 -1.56 -3.53
CA GLY A 158 -7.33 -0.19 -3.28
C GLY A 158 -7.57 0.71 -4.50
N ALA A 159 -7.16 0.28 -5.70
CA ALA A 159 -7.32 1.07 -6.92
C ALA A 159 -8.79 1.29 -7.30
N ALA A 160 -9.66 0.30 -7.09
CA ALA A 160 -11.10 0.45 -7.31
C ALA A 160 -11.68 1.57 -6.42
N LEU A 161 -11.40 1.52 -5.12
CA LEU A 161 -11.85 2.55 -4.18
C LEU A 161 -11.21 3.93 -4.51
N GLY A 162 -9.91 3.95 -4.81
CA GLY A 162 -9.18 5.17 -5.13
C GLY A 162 -9.73 5.88 -6.37
N VAL A 163 -10.13 5.14 -7.42
CA VAL A 163 -10.73 5.74 -8.62
C VAL A 163 -12.10 6.34 -8.33
N VAL A 164 -12.91 5.69 -7.49
CA VAL A 164 -14.20 6.24 -7.04
C VAL A 164 -13.99 7.55 -6.29
N VAL A 165 -13.09 7.56 -5.30
CA VAL A 165 -12.74 8.74 -4.50
C VAL A 165 -12.23 9.88 -5.40
N ALA A 166 -11.24 9.59 -6.25
CA ALA A 166 -10.68 10.58 -7.17
C ALA A 166 -11.72 11.09 -8.18
N GLY A 167 -12.64 10.23 -8.62
CA GLY A 167 -13.77 10.59 -9.48
C GLY A 167 -14.72 11.57 -8.80
N GLY A 168 -15.05 11.32 -7.52
CA GLY A 168 -15.84 12.24 -6.69
C GLY A 168 -15.23 13.63 -6.60
N PHE A 169 -13.95 13.72 -6.24
CA PHE A 169 -13.23 15.00 -6.16
C PHE A 169 -13.15 15.73 -7.50
N ARG A 170 -12.88 15.02 -8.59
CA ARG A 170 -12.85 15.63 -9.94
C ARG A 170 -14.21 16.18 -10.35
N ARG A 171 -15.30 15.50 -10.01
CA ARG A 171 -16.67 15.96 -10.29
C ARG A 171 -17.02 17.20 -9.47
N ALA A 172 -16.69 17.22 -8.18
CA ALA A 172 -16.89 18.39 -7.32
C ALA A 172 -16.15 19.61 -7.87
N ARG A 173 -14.86 19.46 -8.23
CA ARG A 173 -14.04 20.54 -8.81
C ARG A 173 -14.65 21.17 -10.06
N ARG A 174 -15.20 20.33 -10.94
CA ARG A 174 -15.84 20.81 -12.18
C ARG A 174 -17.10 21.62 -11.87
N ARG A 175 -17.91 21.18 -10.89
CA ARG A 175 -19.14 21.89 -10.49
C ARG A 175 -18.86 23.28 -9.93
N ASP A 176 -17.85 23.41 -9.07
CA ASP A 176 -17.49 24.71 -8.48
C ASP A 176 -16.93 25.67 -9.53
N ALA A 177 -16.12 25.16 -10.47
CA ALA A 177 -15.61 25.97 -11.57
C ALA A 177 -16.71 26.50 -12.50
N HIS A 178 -17.82 25.77 -12.66
CA HIS A 178 -18.97 26.25 -13.42
C HIS A 178 -19.75 27.34 -12.66
N ARG A 179 -19.96 27.17 -11.35
CA ARG A 179 -20.65 28.16 -10.50
C ARG A 179 -19.95 29.52 -10.43
N GLN A 180 -18.63 29.54 -10.54
CA GLN A 180 -17.85 30.79 -10.53
C GLN A 180 -17.88 31.54 -11.87
N ARG A 181 -18.42 30.93 -12.94
CA ARG A 181 -18.50 31.52 -14.29
C ARG A 181 -19.91 31.97 -14.69
N SER A 182 -20.92 31.59 -13.92
CA SER A 182 -22.32 31.99 -14.06
C SER A 182 -22.62 33.18 -13.18
#